data_AF-A0A3B8ZG77-F1
#
_entry.id   AF-A0A3B8ZG77-F1
#
_cell.length_a   1.000
_cell.length_b   1.000
_cell.length_c   1.000
_cell.angle_alpha   90.00
_cell.angle_beta   90.00
_cell.angle_gamma   90.00
#
_symmetry.space_group_name_H-M   'P 1'
#
loop_
_entity.id
_entity.type
_entity.pdbx_description
1 polymer ?
#
loop_
_entity_poly.entity_id
_entity_poly.type
_entity_poly.pdbx_seq_one_letter_code
_entity_poly.pdbx_strand_id
1 'polypeptide(L)'
;MQIVTVHVPRWAGAGRRSILWKWACAKLTNGQVKLQVASAFLVPLLYLLIANSLLVAQESISPESSIRLRYSKQETMVAMRYGIKLHTTIYSPRDTTRTYPILMKRTPYSCEPYGLQAYPSSLGPSQEIMEAGYIFVIQDVRGQYMSEGQFVQLTPHLTNKQSPQQTDESSDTYDTIQWLLKNVVNHNGRVGMYGVSYPGFYCSAGMIDAHPALKAVSPQAPVADWYFDDFIHNGAFFLAHAYRWLSFNAQPRTGPTSVRPVAQKLPSWDGYQLFLQTGTISQINQRLLEGRVPFWDDMMAHPNRDDFWKKRDILPHLRNVAPAVMLVTGWYDAEDLYGSFKTYQAIEKLNPGIDNVLVVGPWHHGGWSKGDGQELGKVSFGSKTAAFYRAEIETSFFENYLKDADHPRLAEATVFETGSNQWRVFDRWPPREAQPKKLYAASNQLLTETPAVESTDSDGSDMDFDEYISDPAKPVPYTAEITPRMTIEYMVEDQRFAARRPDVLTYQTPILEKDIVVAGPVDVDLWITTTGTDADFVVKLIDVLPDGTDAATQPNYQY
;
A
#
# COMPACT_ATOMS: atom_id res chain seq x y z
N MET A 1 -11.09 -37.23 -13.55
CA MET A 1 -11.48 -37.83 -14.84
C MET A 1 -12.93 -37.48 -15.15
N GLN A 2 -13.17 -36.36 -15.82
CA GLN A 2 -14.27 -36.06 -16.76
C GLN A 2 -13.99 -34.67 -17.33
N ILE A 3 -14.06 -34.57 -18.65
CA ILE A 3 -13.63 -33.45 -19.48
C ILE A 3 -14.81 -32.49 -19.66
N VAL A 4 -14.59 -31.18 -19.52
CA VAL A 4 -15.38 -30.16 -20.20
C VAL A 4 -14.41 -29.19 -20.87
N THR A 5 -14.35 -29.29 -22.19
CA THR A 5 -13.56 -28.45 -23.11
C THR A 5 -14.41 -27.27 -23.55
N VAL A 6 -13.93 -26.04 -23.40
CA VAL A 6 -14.52 -24.86 -24.04
C VAL A 6 -13.62 -24.42 -25.20
N HIS A 7 -14.22 -24.39 -26.39
CA HIS A 7 -13.63 -23.93 -27.65
C HIS A 7 -13.48 -22.41 -27.69
N VAL A 8 -12.33 -21.92 -28.16
CA VAL A 8 -12.17 -20.58 -28.74
C VAL A 8 -11.48 -20.74 -30.11
N PRO A 9 -11.95 -20.08 -31.19
CA PRO A 9 -11.58 -20.44 -32.55
C PRO A 9 -10.19 -19.94 -32.96
N ARG A 10 -9.42 -20.84 -33.59
CA ARG A 10 -8.18 -20.53 -34.30
C ARG A 10 -8.46 -19.70 -35.55
N TRP A 11 -7.81 -18.54 -35.65
CA TRP A 11 -7.52 -17.89 -36.92
C TRP A 11 -6.34 -18.57 -37.60
N ALA A 12 -6.52 -18.91 -38.87
CA ALA A 12 -5.52 -19.45 -39.76
C ALA A 12 -4.73 -18.30 -40.43
N GLY A 13 -3.42 -18.45 -40.60
CA GLY A 13 -2.68 -17.57 -41.50
C GLY A 13 -1.16 -17.61 -41.40
N ALA A 14 -0.56 -18.44 -42.25
CA ALA A 14 0.76 -18.28 -42.90
C ALA A 14 2.08 -18.45 -42.09
N GLY A 15 2.84 -19.47 -42.52
CA GLY A 15 4.22 -19.20 -42.97
C GLY A 15 5.37 -19.69 -42.09
N ARG A 16 5.65 -21.00 -42.10
CA ARG A 16 6.95 -21.55 -41.66
C ARG A 16 8.09 -21.00 -42.52
N ARG A 17 9.10 -20.40 -41.90
CA ARG A 17 10.50 -20.45 -42.38
C ARG A 17 11.45 -20.63 -41.20
N SER A 18 11.95 -21.85 -41.05
CA SER A 18 13.06 -22.21 -40.19
C SER A 18 14.36 -21.63 -40.75
N ILE A 19 15.06 -20.79 -39.97
CA ILE A 19 16.44 -20.40 -40.25
C ILE A 19 17.34 -21.05 -39.19
N LEU A 20 18.04 -22.08 -39.63
CA LEU A 20 19.15 -22.73 -38.93
C LEU A 20 20.34 -21.76 -38.86
N TRP A 21 20.77 -21.42 -37.65
CA TRP A 21 22.04 -20.73 -37.42
C TRP A 21 23.19 -21.73 -37.50
N LYS A 22 23.97 -21.68 -38.59
CA LYS A 22 25.29 -22.32 -38.67
C LYS A 22 26.35 -21.28 -38.36
N TRP A 23 27.12 -21.52 -37.31
CA TRP A 23 28.35 -20.80 -36.99
C TRP A 23 29.42 -21.17 -38.02
N ALA A 24 29.98 -20.17 -38.70
CA ALA A 24 31.18 -20.31 -39.51
C ALA A 24 32.26 -19.40 -38.92
N CYS A 25 33.26 -20.01 -38.27
CA CYS A 25 34.53 -19.39 -37.96
C CYS A 25 35.28 -19.10 -39.27
N ALA A 26 35.62 -17.84 -39.53
CA ALA A 26 36.58 -17.47 -40.56
C ALA A 26 37.58 -16.46 -39.98
N LYS A 27 38.81 -16.93 -39.75
CA LYS A 27 40.01 -16.11 -39.62
C LYS A 27 40.18 -15.33 -40.92
N LEU A 28 40.38 -14.02 -40.83
CA LEU A 28 40.82 -13.20 -41.96
C LEU A 28 42.09 -12.43 -41.58
N THR A 29 43.18 -12.81 -42.24
CA THR A 29 44.43 -12.08 -42.34
C THR A 29 44.36 -11.07 -43.48
N ASN A 30 45.02 -9.93 -43.25
CA ASN A 30 45.22 -8.76 -44.12
C ASN A 30 45.19 -8.96 -45.64
N GLY A 31 44.44 -8.11 -46.33
CA GLY A 31 44.58 -7.85 -47.77
C GLY A 31 43.58 -6.79 -48.27
N GLN A 32 44.09 -5.64 -48.74
CA GLN A 32 43.29 -4.53 -49.27
C GLN A 32 42.60 -4.89 -50.61
N VAL A 33 41.32 -4.50 -50.75
CA VAL A 33 40.64 -4.38 -52.05
C VAL A 33 39.91 -3.05 -52.09
N LYS A 34 40.27 -2.19 -53.06
CA LYS A 34 39.55 -0.95 -53.40
C LYS A 34 38.28 -1.32 -54.20
N LEU A 35 37.11 -0.87 -53.76
CA LEU A 35 35.87 -0.91 -54.54
C LEU A 35 35.50 0.50 -55.04
N GLN A 36 35.37 0.65 -56.35
CA GLN A 36 34.63 1.74 -56.99
C GLN A 36 33.13 1.50 -56.78
N VAL A 37 32.41 2.48 -56.23
CA VAL A 37 30.95 2.41 -56.05
C VAL A 37 30.28 3.27 -57.12
N ALA A 38 29.39 2.64 -57.90
CA ALA A 38 28.58 3.27 -58.94
C ALA A 38 27.43 4.09 -58.33
N SER A 39 27.30 5.34 -58.77
CA SER A 39 26.43 6.40 -58.23
C SER A 39 24.93 6.28 -58.53
N ALA A 40 24.41 5.11 -58.89
CA ALA A 40 23.03 4.96 -59.39
C ALA A 40 21.97 4.56 -58.34
N PHE A 41 22.35 4.28 -57.09
CA PHE A 41 21.43 3.85 -56.03
C PHE A 41 21.22 4.86 -54.88
N LEU A 42 21.85 6.03 -54.94
CA LEU A 42 21.80 7.01 -53.84
C LEU A 42 20.48 7.80 -53.78
N VAL A 43 19.80 8.03 -54.90
CA VAL A 43 18.61 8.89 -54.95
C VAL A 43 17.33 8.19 -54.43
N PRO A 44 17.03 6.92 -54.74
CA PRO A 44 15.85 6.25 -54.17
C PRO A 44 16.00 5.94 -52.67
N LEU A 45 17.25 5.69 -52.23
CA LEU A 45 17.57 5.43 -50.83
C LEU A 45 17.39 6.70 -49.97
N LEU A 46 17.70 7.88 -50.52
CA LEU A 46 17.49 9.16 -49.84
C LEU A 46 16.00 9.45 -49.65
N TYR A 47 15.14 9.17 -50.63
CA TYR A 47 13.69 9.36 -50.50
C TYR A 47 13.05 8.39 -49.50
N LEU A 48 13.51 7.14 -49.42
CA LEU A 48 13.07 6.17 -48.41
C LEU A 48 13.58 6.51 -46.99
N LEU A 49 14.76 7.14 -46.88
CA LEU A 49 15.28 7.66 -45.61
C LEU A 49 14.54 8.93 -45.15
N ILE A 50 14.16 9.82 -46.08
CA ILE A 50 13.38 11.03 -45.78
C ILE A 50 11.91 10.68 -45.43
N ALA A 51 11.31 9.70 -46.13
CA ALA A 51 9.95 9.23 -45.82
C ALA A 51 9.88 8.49 -44.47
N ASN A 52 10.92 7.73 -44.08
CA ASN A 52 10.99 7.11 -42.75
C ASN A 52 11.31 8.12 -41.64
N SER A 53 12.04 9.21 -41.91
CA SER A 53 12.29 10.24 -40.90
C SER A 53 11.09 11.15 -40.66
N LEU A 54 10.15 11.27 -41.61
CA LEU A 54 8.87 11.97 -41.41
C LEU A 54 7.81 11.12 -40.69
N LEU A 55 7.95 9.79 -40.64
CA LEU A 55 7.04 8.89 -39.91
C LEU A 55 7.50 8.56 -38.47
N VAL A 56 8.71 8.97 -38.06
CA VAL A 56 9.31 8.63 -36.75
C VAL A 56 9.42 9.84 -35.80
N ALA A 57 8.78 10.97 -36.13
CA ALA A 57 8.68 12.13 -35.25
C ALA A 57 7.26 12.34 -34.71
N GLN A 58 6.57 11.28 -34.28
CA GLN A 58 5.60 11.44 -33.21
C GLN A 58 6.40 11.37 -31.90
N GLU A 59 6.86 12.53 -31.42
CA GLU A 59 7.33 12.63 -30.05
C GLU A 59 6.20 12.11 -29.15
N SER A 60 6.43 10.97 -28.50
CA SER A 60 5.55 10.51 -27.43
C SER A 60 5.55 11.61 -26.37
N ILE A 61 4.44 12.34 -26.25
CA ILE A 61 4.29 13.40 -25.25
C ILE A 61 4.57 12.76 -23.88
N SER A 62 5.60 13.25 -23.17
CA SER A 62 5.90 12.72 -21.83
C SER A 62 4.72 12.98 -20.89
N PRO A 63 4.47 12.11 -19.89
CA PRO A 63 3.37 12.32 -18.93
C PRO A 63 3.39 13.71 -18.27
N GLU A 64 4.58 14.20 -17.92
CA GLU A 64 4.79 15.56 -17.43
C GLU A 64 4.29 16.61 -18.44
N SER A 65 4.68 16.48 -19.71
CA SER A 65 4.27 17.40 -20.77
C SER A 65 2.75 17.40 -20.94
N SER A 66 2.11 16.23 -20.80
CA SER A 66 0.65 16.10 -20.84
C SER A 66 -0.03 16.85 -19.68
N ILE A 67 0.50 16.75 -18.47
CA ILE A 67 -0.01 17.50 -17.31
C ILE A 67 0.20 19.00 -17.52
N ARG A 68 1.39 19.43 -17.96
CA ARG A 68 1.70 20.84 -18.19
C ARG A 68 0.81 21.50 -19.25
N LEU A 69 0.43 20.75 -20.28
CA LEU A 69 -0.50 21.20 -21.32
C LEU A 69 -1.93 21.36 -20.80
N ARG A 70 -2.35 20.55 -19.82
CA ARG A 70 -3.72 20.55 -19.27
C ARG A 70 -3.87 21.43 -18.03
N TYR A 71 -2.80 21.62 -17.27
CA TYR A 71 -2.83 22.27 -15.96
C TYR A 71 -1.85 23.45 -15.87
N SER A 72 -2.27 24.49 -15.15
CA SER A 72 -1.37 25.52 -14.62
C SER A 72 -1.01 25.19 -13.18
N LYS A 73 0.26 25.38 -12.81
CA LYS A 73 0.78 25.20 -11.46
C LYS A 73 0.94 26.53 -10.72
N GLN A 74 0.54 26.55 -9.46
CA GLN A 74 0.79 27.60 -8.49
C GLN A 74 1.38 26.98 -7.23
N GLU A 75 2.28 27.72 -6.57
CA GLU A 75 2.78 27.40 -5.23
C GLU A 75 2.50 28.58 -4.30
N THR A 76 2.06 28.29 -3.09
CA THR A 76 1.69 29.32 -2.11
C THR A 76 1.88 28.84 -0.68
N MET A 77 1.93 29.79 0.24
CA MET A 77 2.02 29.56 1.68
C MET A 77 0.65 29.85 2.29
N VAL A 78 -0.13 28.80 2.54
CA VAL A 78 -1.49 28.89 3.08
C VAL A 78 -1.39 29.17 4.58
N ALA A 79 -1.86 30.34 5.02
CA ALA A 79 -1.86 30.69 6.43
C ALA A 79 -2.94 29.91 7.17
N MET A 80 -2.53 29.11 8.16
CA MET A 80 -3.42 28.46 9.11
C MET A 80 -3.91 29.48 10.15
N ARG A 81 -4.86 29.07 10.97
CA ARG A 81 -5.16 29.78 12.22
C ARG A 81 -3.86 29.96 13.01
N TYR A 82 -3.64 31.19 13.47
CA TYR A 82 -2.44 31.58 14.25
C TYR A 82 -1.12 31.64 13.50
N GLY A 83 -1.17 31.76 12.17
CA GLY A 83 -0.11 32.41 11.40
C GLY A 83 1.01 31.50 10.89
N ILE A 84 1.07 30.24 11.33
CA ILE A 84 1.90 29.22 10.69
C ILE A 84 1.39 29.01 9.27
N LYS A 85 2.30 28.94 8.30
CA LYS A 85 1.95 28.77 6.91
C LYS A 85 2.37 27.40 6.40
N LEU A 86 1.47 26.74 5.70
CA LEU A 86 1.71 25.45 5.06
C LEU A 86 1.92 25.64 3.57
N HIS A 87 3.04 25.13 3.06
CA HIS A 87 3.34 25.15 1.65
C HIS A 87 2.35 24.26 0.89
N THR A 88 1.73 24.83 -0.13
CA THR A 88 0.69 24.18 -0.91
C THR A 88 0.93 24.41 -2.39
N THR A 89 0.99 23.31 -3.13
CA THR A 89 1.05 23.29 -4.60
C THR A 89 -0.35 23.04 -5.16
N ILE A 90 -0.77 23.86 -6.11
CA ILE A 90 -2.10 23.83 -6.71
C ILE A 90 -1.96 23.68 -8.23
N TYR A 91 -2.61 22.67 -8.79
CA TYR A 91 -2.69 22.43 -10.22
C TYR A 91 -4.14 22.65 -10.67
N SER A 92 -4.39 23.77 -11.35
CA SER A 92 -5.72 24.12 -11.87
C SER A 92 -5.81 23.80 -13.36
N PRO A 93 -6.93 23.21 -13.83
CA PRO A 93 -7.16 23.03 -15.26
C PRO A 93 -7.03 24.35 -16.02
N ARG A 94 -6.41 24.30 -17.21
CA ARG A 94 -6.30 25.46 -18.11
C ARG A 94 -7.61 25.80 -18.81
N ASP A 95 -8.50 24.82 -18.96
CA ASP A 95 -9.85 25.05 -19.46
C ASP A 95 -10.66 25.80 -18.40
N THR A 96 -10.94 27.07 -18.64
CA THR A 96 -11.71 27.95 -17.73
C THR A 96 -13.19 28.06 -18.10
N THR A 97 -13.68 27.27 -19.06
CA THR A 97 -15.08 27.33 -19.52
C THR A 97 -16.08 26.65 -18.57
N ARG A 98 -15.56 25.88 -17.61
CA ARG A 98 -16.34 25.17 -16.58
C ARG A 98 -15.70 25.35 -15.21
N THR A 99 -16.44 25.01 -14.16
CA THR A 99 -15.91 24.93 -12.79
C THR A 99 -15.50 23.50 -12.46
N TYR A 100 -14.56 23.35 -11.53
CA TYR A 100 -14.01 22.04 -11.13
C TYR A 100 -14.12 21.81 -9.63
N PRO A 101 -14.32 20.57 -9.18
CA PRO A 101 -14.08 20.22 -7.80
C PRO A 101 -12.59 20.28 -7.45
N ILE A 102 -12.30 20.46 -6.17
CA ILE A 102 -10.94 20.41 -5.62
C ILE A 102 -10.69 19.01 -5.08
N LEU A 103 -9.56 18.40 -5.43
CA LEU A 103 -9.13 17.11 -4.86
C LEU A 103 -7.77 17.28 -4.18
N MET A 104 -7.76 17.15 -2.85
CA MET A 104 -6.63 17.50 -2.00
C MET A 104 -5.93 16.27 -1.43
N LYS A 105 -4.59 16.32 -1.38
CA LYS A 105 -3.73 15.40 -0.64
C LYS A 105 -2.83 16.18 0.31
N ARG A 106 -2.92 15.89 1.60
CA ARG A 106 -1.96 16.36 2.61
C ARG A 106 -0.92 15.26 2.82
N THR A 107 0.37 15.59 2.89
CA THR A 107 1.43 14.58 2.96
C THR A 107 2.64 15.04 3.78
N PRO A 108 3.31 14.12 4.51
CA PRO A 108 4.58 14.42 5.14
C PRO A 108 5.76 14.11 4.21
N TYR A 109 5.51 13.69 2.96
CA TYR A 109 6.52 13.14 2.04
C TYR A 109 6.88 14.06 0.87
N SER A 110 6.71 15.37 1.05
CA SER A 110 6.88 16.41 0.03
C SER A 110 5.74 16.50 -0.99
N CYS A 111 5.42 17.73 -1.37
CA CYS A 111 4.62 18.06 -2.55
C CYS A 111 5.46 18.20 -3.83
N GLU A 112 6.70 17.70 -3.84
CA GLU A 112 7.59 17.71 -5.00
C GLU A 112 6.90 17.29 -6.32
N PRO A 113 7.36 17.82 -7.46
CA PRO A 113 8.50 18.73 -7.59
C PRO A 113 8.16 20.19 -7.18
N TYR A 114 9.11 20.92 -6.61
CA TYR A 114 8.97 22.35 -6.29
C TYR A 114 9.37 23.27 -7.46
N GLY A 115 8.82 24.48 -7.50
CA GLY A 115 9.01 25.49 -8.54
C GLY A 115 7.90 25.49 -9.59
N LEU A 116 7.53 26.68 -10.06
CA LEU A 116 6.38 26.93 -10.95
C LEU A 116 6.44 26.23 -12.32
N GLN A 117 7.64 25.84 -12.77
CA GLN A 117 7.85 25.18 -14.06
C GLN A 117 8.07 23.67 -13.96
N ALA A 118 8.17 23.12 -12.75
CA ALA A 118 8.40 21.70 -12.54
C ALA A 118 7.05 20.99 -12.32
N TYR A 119 6.72 20.02 -13.16
CA TYR A 119 5.47 19.26 -13.06
C TYR A 119 5.77 17.80 -12.73
N PRO A 120 4.88 17.12 -11.98
CA PRO A 120 5.07 15.71 -11.67
C PRO A 120 4.76 14.87 -12.92
N SER A 121 5.24 13.62 -12.92
CA SER A 121 4.89 12.63 -13.96
C SER A 121 3.49 12.02 -13.79
N SER A 122 2.86 12.25 -12.64
CA SER A 122 1.50 11.80 -12.32
C SER A 122 0.84 12.84 -11.39
N LEU A 123 -0.48 13.02 -11.51
CA LEU A 123 -1.23 14.01 -10.74
C LEU A 123 -2.59 13.43 -10.35
N GLY A 124 -2.99 13.55 -9.08
CA GLY A 124 -4.17 12.86 -8.55
C GLY A 124 -3.88 11.44 -8.04
N PRO A 125 -4.91 10.73 -7.55
CA PRO A 125 -4.79 9.32 -7.12
C PRO A 125 -4.54 8.36 -8.29
N SER A 126 -5.02 8.72 -9.48
CA SER A 126 -5.06 7.85 -10.66
C SER A 126 -5.06 8.65 -11.97
N GLN A 127 -4.72 7.98 -13.07
CA GLN A 127 -4.75 8.62 -14.40
C GLN A 127 -6.19 8.95 -14.80
N GLU A 128 -7.12 8.06 -14.47
CA GLU A 128 -8.55 8.19 -14.71
C GLU A 128 -9.09 9.49 -14.07
N ILE A 129 -8.78 9.73 -12.78
CA ILE A 129 -9.15 10.97 -12.07
C ILE A 129 -8.45 12.21 -12.67
N MET A 130 -7.18 12.09 -13.06
CA MET A 130 -6.42 13.20 -13.70
C MET A 130 -7.06 13.66 -15.00
N GLU A 131 -7.50 12.71 -15.82
CA GLU A 131 -8.16 12.94 -17.11
C GLU A 131 -9.59 13.44 -16.93
N ALA A 132 -10.28 12.99 -15.88
CA ALA A 132 -11.61 13.45 -15.55
C ALA A 132 -11.66 14.94 -15.15
N GLY A 133 -10.54 15.54 -14.73
CA GLY A 133 -10.41 16.98 -14.50
C GLY A 133 -10.83 17.44 -13.10
N TYR A 134 -9.85 17.88 -12.31
CA TYR A 134 -10.00 18.40 -10.95
C TYR A 134 -9.01 19.54 -10.70
N ILE A 135 -9.28 20.44 -9.78
CA ILE A 135 -8.20 21.26 -9.19
C ILE A 135 -7.47 20.38 -8.18
N PHE A 136 -6.22 20.01 -8.47
CA PHE A 136 -5.43 19.18 -7.57
C PHE A 136 -4.65 20.04 -6.59
N VAL A 137 -4.74 19.71 -5.31
CA VAL A 137 -4.02 20.40 -4.24
C VAL A 137 -3.13 19.41 -3.50
N ILE A 138 -1.85 19.70 -3.39
CA ILE A 138 -0.89 18.89 -2.63
C ILE A 138 -0.24 19.80 -1.60
N GLN A 139 -0.34 19.44 -0.33
CA GLN A 139 0.16 20.26 0.77
C GLN A 139 1.19 19.49 1.59
N ASP A 140 2.32 20.15 1.83
CA ASP A 140 3.28 19.75 2.85
C ASP A 140 2.64 20.00 4.22
N VAL A 141 2.52 18.98 5.05
CA VAL A 141 1.94 19.14 6.40
C VAL A 141 2.86 19.96 7.32
N ARG A 142 2.30 20.40 8.45
CA ARG A 142 2.99 21.24 9.44
C ARG A 142 4.36 20.68 9.83
N GLY A 143 5.37 21.54 9.78
CA GLY A 143 6.76 21.22 10.10
C GLY A 143 7.46 20.24 9.15
N GLN A 144 6.84 19.89 8.02
CA GLN A 144 7.45 19.06 6.98
C GLN A 144 7.79 19.87 5.74
N TYR A 145 8.94 19.53 5.15
CA TYR A 145 9.44 20.14 3.92
C TYR A 145 9.29 21.66 3.89
N MET A 146 8.56 22.24 2.94
CA MET A 146 8.50 23.70 2.78
C MET A 146 7.48 24.36 3.73
N SER A 147 6.77 23.59 4.55
CA SER A 147 5.84 24.10 5.54
C SER A 147 6.51 24.53 6.84
N GLU A 148 6.00 25.60 7.42
CA GLU A 148 6.41 26.10 8.73
C GLU A 148 5.85 25.22 9.87
N GLY A 149 6.33 25.46 11.10
CA GLY A 149 5.85 24.80 12.31
C GLY A 149 6.73 23.64 12.78
N GLN A 150 6.19 22.81 13.67
CA GLN A 150 6.85 21.64 14.23
C GLN A 150 6.08 20.40 13.81
N PHE A 151 6.80 19.39 13.33
CA PHE A 151 6.19 18.13 12.94
C PHE A 151 6.04 17.22 14.15
N VAL A 152 4.86 16.63 14.31
CA VAL A 152 4.57 15.64 15.33
C VAL A 152 4.12 14.36 14.64
N GLN A 153 4.79 13.26 14.95
CA GLN A 153 4.40 11.95 14.44
C GLN A 153 3.03 11.56 15.02
N LEU A 154 2.11 11.20 14.13
CA LEU A 154 0.68 11.00 14.40
C LEU A 154 0.12 12.04 15.35
N THR A 155 0.13 13.31 14.93
CA THR A 155 -0.35 14.46 15.72
C THR A 155 -1.63 14.09 16.49
N PRO A 156 -1.60 14.04 17.83
CA PRO A 156 -2.75 13.71 18.64
C PRO A 156 -3.97 14.57 18.31
N HIS A 157 -5.13 13.94 18.14
CA HIS A 157 -6.37 14.67 17.91
C HIS A 157 -6.84 15.35 19.20
N LEU A 158 -7.27 16.62 19.09
CA LEU A 158 -7.71 17.43 20.23
C LEU A 158 -9.22 17.61 20.20
N THR A 159 -9.95 16.80 20.99
CA THR A 159 -11.43 16.82 21.05
C THR A 159 -11.99 18.13 21.64
N ASN A 160 -11.32 18.69 22.65
CA ASN A 160 -11.81 19.89 23.35
C ASN A 160 -10.75 21.00 23.28
N LYS A 161 -10.63 21.65 22.11
CA LYS A 161 -9.73 22.79 21.91
C LYS A 161 -10.18 23.97 22.78
N GLN A 162 -9.44 24.23 23.85
CA GLN A 162 -9.65 25.31 24.83
C GLN A 162 -9.17 26.66 24.32
N SER A 163 -8.20 26.64 23.42
CA SER A 163 -7.76 27.83 22.75
C SER A 163 -7.58 27.57 21.26
N PRO A 164 -7.74 28.60 20.44
CA PRO A 164 -7.51 28.44 19.02
C PRO A 164 -6.05 28.12 18.63
N GLN A 165 -5.07 28.33 19.52
CA GLN A 165 -3.66 27.93 19.31
C GLN A 165 -3.49 26.40 19.38
N GLN A 166 -4.43 25.68 19.97
CA GLN A 166 -4.46 24.22 19.96
C GLN A 166 -4.89 23.75 18.57
N THR A 167 -3.90 23.34 17.77
CA THR A 167 -4.08 22.89 16.40
C THR A 167 -3.76 21.40 16.29
N ASP A 168 -4.49 20.74 15.41
CA ASP A 168 -4.29 19.37 14.98
C ASP A 168 -4.61 19.26 13.47
N GLU A 169 -4.51 18.05 12.93
CA GLU A 169 -4.68 17.82 11.49
C GLU A 169 -6.08 18.11 10.97
N SER A 170 -7.11 17.99 11.81
CA SER A 170 -8.48 18.42 11.46
C SER A 170 -8.52 19.93 11.25
N SER A 171 -7.97 20.72 12.19
CA SER A 171 -7.96 22.18 12.08
C SER A 171 -7.12 22.72 10.91
N ASP A 172 -5.96 22.10 10.62
CA ASP A 172 -5.14 22.49 9.47
C ASP A 172 -5.83 22.14 8.14
N THR A 173 -6.53 21.01 8.10
CA THR A 173 -7.35 20.64 6.94
C THR A 173 -8.49 21.63 6.74
N TYR A 174 -9.20 21.99 7.81
CA TYR A 174 -10.30 22.96 7.77
C TYR A 174 -9.83 24.31 7.22
N ASP A 175 -8.74 24.85 7.75
CA ASP A 175 -8.22 26.16 7.35
C ASP A 175 -7.70 26.16 5.93
N THR A 176 -7.09 25.04 5.50
CA THR A 176 -6.67 24.85 4.12
C THR A 176 -7.86 24.91 3.17
N ILE A 177 -8.93 24.17 3.47
CA ILE A 177 -10.16 24.20 2.65
C ILE A 177 -10.76 25.61 2.62
N GLN A 178 -10.86 26.26 3.79
CA GLN A 178 -11.38 27.62 3.90
C GLN A 178 -10.58 28.62 3.05
N TRP A 179 -9.26 28.47 3.02
CA TRP A 179 -8.38 29.31 2.20
C TRP A 179 -8.54 29.01 0.71
N LEU A 180 -8.60 27.74 0.32
CA LEU A 180 -8.76 27.32 -1.08
C LEU A 180 -10.04 27.90 -1.69
N LEU A 181 -11.15 27.81 -0.97
CA LEU A 181 -12.46 28.33 -1.42
C LEU A 181 -12.49 29.85 -1.59
N LYS A 182 -11.56 30.57 -0.95
CA LYS A 182 -11.48 32.03 -1.04
C LYS A 182 -10.52 32.50 -2.13
N ASN A 183 -9.45 31.74 -2.38
CA ASN A 183 -8.30 32.23 -3.15
C ASN A 183 -8.09 31.48 -4.47
N VAL A 184 -8.66 30.28 -4.63
CA VAL A 184 -8.59 29.54 -5.90
C VAL A 184 -9.83 29.87 -6.73
N VAL A 185 -9.63 30.18 -8.00
CA VAL A 185 -10.74 30.50 -8.92
C VAL A 185 -11.22 29.26 -9.68
N ASN A 186 -12.39 29.36 -10.31
CA ASN A 186 -12.98 28.31 -11.17
C ASN A 186 -13.24 26.97 -10.46
N HIS A 187 -13.48 26.98 -9.14
CA HIS A 187 -13.94 25.80 -8.42
C HIS A 187 -15.47 25.74 -8.29
N ASN A 188 -16.05 24.55 -8.12
CA ASN A 188 -17.48 24.37 -7.85
C ASN A 188 -17.83 24.37 -6.34
N GLY A 189 -16.84 24.57 -5.47
CA GLY A 189 -17.02 24.66 -4.02
C GLY A 189 -17.08 23.31 -3.30
N ARG A 190 -16.89 22.18 -4.01
CA ARG A 190 -16.79 20.84 -3.43
C ARG A 190 -15.33 20.41 -3.35
N VAL A 191 -14.95 19.87 -2.20
CA VAL A 191 -13.60 19.38 -1.93
C VAL A 191 -13.66 17.88 -1.64
N GLY A 192 -12.75 17.13 -2.25
CA GLY A 192 -12.43 15.76 -1.88
C GLY A 192 -11.05 15.66 -1.24
N MET A 193 -10.82 14.60 -0.46
CA MET A 193 -9.48 14.23 0.02
C MET A 193 -9.15 12.78 -0.30
N TYR A 194 -7.87 12.51 -0.56
CA TYR A 194 -7.36 11.15 -0.77
C TYR A 194 -5.92 11.03 -0.27
N GLY A 195 -5.53 9.81 0.07
CA GLY A 195 -4.15 9.53 0.43
C GLY A 195 -3.95 8.07 0.85
N VAL A 196 -2.77 7.55 0.52
CA VAL A 196 -2.29 6.22 0.93
C VAL A 196 -1.44 6.36 2.19
N SER A 197 -1.50 5.43 3.16
CA SER A 197 -0.62 5.41 4.34
C SER A 197 -0.81 6.61 5.25
N TYR A 198 0.26 7.35 5.54
CA TYR A 198 0.25 8.59 6.31
C TYR A 198 -0.62 9.69 5.65
N PRO A 199 -0.59 9.92 4.32
CA PRO A 199 -1.66 10.66 3.64
C PRO A 199 -3.09 10.15 3.92
N GLY A 200 -3.27 8.84 4.10
CA GLY A 200 -4.53 8.24 4.55
C GLY A 200 -4.87 8.59 6.00
N PHE A 201 -3.88 8.66 6.91
CA PHE A 201 -4.06 9.22 8.25
C PHE A 201 -4.56 10.67 8.19
N TYR A 202 -3.99 11.52 7.31
CA TYR A 202 -4.47 12.90 7.16
C TYR A 202 -5.89 12.99 6.58
N CYS A 203 -6.32 12.01 5.78
CA CYS A 203 -7.72 11.88 5.39
C CYS A 203 -8.60 11.55 6.61
N SER A 204 -8.20 10.57 7.41
CA SER A 204 -8.92 10.15 8.62
C SER A 204 -9.01 11.28 9.66
N ALA A 205 -7.95 12.06 9.83
CA ALA A 205 -7.97 13.21 10.72
C ALA A 205 -8.75 14.39 10.13
N GLY A 206 -8.64 14.62 8.81
CA GLY A 206 -9.29 15.74 8.11
C GLY A 206 -10.81 15.64 8.01
N MET A 207 -11.37 14.42 8.13
CA MET A 207 -12.82 14.20 8.10
C MET A 207 -13.52 14.41 9.46
N ILE A 208 -12.76 14.54 10.55
CA ILE A 208 -13.28 14.85 11.89
C ILE A 208 -13.60 16.35 11.95
N ASP A 209 -14.82 16.70 12.38
CA ASP A 209 -15.31 18.10 12.42
C ASP A 209 -15.04 18.84 11.10
N ALA A 210 -15.26 18.13 9.98
CA ALA A 210 -14.84 18.55 8.65
C ALA A 210 -15.42 19.90 8.22
N HIS A 211 -14.66 20.65 7.43
CA HIS A 211 -15.19 21.83 6.74
C HIS A 211 -16.40 21.43 5.87
N PRO A 212 -17.52 22.18 5.86
CA PRO A 212 -18.75 21.78 5.14
C PRO A 212 -18.59 21.55 3.63
N ALA A 213 -17.52 22.09 3.03
CA ALA A 213 -17.17 21.86 1.63
C ALA A 213 -16.48 20.52 1.35
N LEU A 214 -15.97 19.82 2.38
CA LEU A 214 -15.43 18.47 2.23
C LEU A 214 -16.61 17.51 2.03
N LYS A 215 -16.73 16.93 0.84
CA LYS A 215 -17.87 16.08 0.45
C LYS A 215 -17.52 14.61 0.32
N ALA A 216 -16.27 14.29 0.00
CA ALA A 216 -15.78 12.93 -0.17
C ALA A 216 -14.37 12.77 0.35
N VAL A 217 -14.08 11.68 1.06
CA VAL A 217 -12.76 11.39 1.60
C VAL A 217 -12.44 9.92 1.33
N SER A 218 -11.24 9.64 0.81
CA SER A 218 -10.74 8.29 0.64
C SER A 218 -9.47 8.09 1.46
N PRO A 219 -9.58 7.62 2.72
CA PRO A 219 -8.44 7.13 3.46
C PRO A 219 -8.05 5.77 2.91
N GLN A 220 -6.88 5.66 2.28
CA GLN A 220 -6.41 4.44 1.64
C GLN A 220 -5.24 3.91 2.48
N ALA A 221 -5.32 2.68 2.96
CA ALA A 221 -4.44 2.10 3.96
C ALA A 221 -4.00 3.11 5.04
N PRO A 222 -4.96 3.74 5.76
CA PRO A 222 -4.62 4.78 6.70
C PRO A 222 -3.90 4.21 7.91
N VAL A 223 -2.79 4.83 8.29
CA VAL A 223 -2.27 4.69 9.65
C VAL A 223 -3.37 5.12 10.64
N ALA A 224 -3.64 4.31 11.66
CA ALA A 224 -4.64 4.63 12.69
C ALA A 224 -4.11 4.52 14.12
N ASP A 225 -3.38 3.44 14.45
CA ASP A 225 -2.72 3.23 15.73
C ASP A 225 -1.44 2.41 15.51
N TRP A 226 -0.29 3.08 15.46
CA TRP A 226 1.03 2.45 15.26
C TRP A 226 1.45 1.48 16.37
N TYR A 227 0.71 1.38 17.48
CA TYR A 227 0.98 0.32 18.46
C TYR A 227 0.52 -1.06 17.98
N PHE A 228 -0.41 -1.11 17.03
CA PHE A 228 -0.98 -2.33 16.47
C PHE A 228 -0.71 -2.51 14.97
N ASP A 229 0.01 -1.57 14.35
CA ASP A 229 0.27 -1.55 12.92
C ASP A 229 1.65 -0.95 12.60
N ASP A 230 2.07 -1.06 11.35
CA ASP A 230 3.29 -0.47 10.79
C ASP A 230 4.58 -0.93 11.51
N PHE A 231 4.90 -0.33 12.66
CA PHE A 231 6.14 -0.59 13.38
C PHE A 231 6.00 -1.49 14.62
N ILE A 232 4.80 -1.58 15.21
CA ILE A 232 4.56 -2.43 16.37
C ILE A 232 3.30 -3.24 16.13
N HIS A 233 3.39 -4.56 16.19
CA HIS A 233 2.25 -5.46 15.98
C HIS A 233 2.04 -6.27 17.26
N ASN A 234 0.98 -5.96 18.00
CA ASN A 234 0.65 -6.60 19.29
C ASN A 234 1.81 -6.61 20.31
N GLY A 235 2.65 -5.56 20.28
CA GLY A 235 3.83 -5.43 21.15
C GLY A 235 5.16 -5.85 20.51
N ALA A 236 5.15 -6.61 19.41
CA ALA A 236 6.37 -6.98 18.70
C ALA A 236 6.85 -5.85 17.77
N PHE A 237 8.14 -5.51 17.82
CA PHE A 237 8.71 -4.42 17.02
C PHE A 237 9.20 -4.90 15.64
N PHE A 238 8.64 -4.34 14.57
CA PHE A 238 8.93 -4.69 13.18
C PHE A 238 10.22 -4.02 12.70
N LEU A 239 11.36 -4.49 13.22
CA LEU A 239 12.66 -3.86 13.14
C LEU A 239 13.09 -3.42 11.73
N ALA A 240 13.06 -4.34 10.75
CA ALA A 240 13.56 -4.04 9.40
C ALA A 240 12.76 -2.93 8.74
N HIS A 241 11.44 -2.93 8.94
CA HIS A 241 10.54 -1.91 8.43
C HIS A 241 10.73 -0.57 9.16
N ALA A 242 10.63 -0.58 10.50
CA ALA A 242 10.78 0.62 11.31
C ALA A 242 12.13 1.31 11.06
N TYR A 243 13.24 0.56 11.07
CA TYR A 243 14.56 1.11 10.78
C TYR A 243 14.57 1.80 9.41
N ARG A 244 14.09 1.08 8.38
CA ARG A 244 14.17 1.54 6.99
C ARG A 244 13.24 2.71 6.70
N TRP A 245 12.07 2.78 7.31
CA TRP A 245 11.13 3.88 7.11
C TRP A 245 11.58 5.11 7.90
N LEU A 246 11.87 4.95 9.20
CA LEU A 246 12.21 6.06 10.09
C LEU A 246 13.52 6.74 9.69
N SER A 247 14.53 5.98 9.22
CA SER A 247 15.79 6.56 8.76
C SER A 247 15.65 7.48 7.55
N PHE A 248 14.55 7.36 6.78
CA PHE A 248 14.26 8.21 5.62
C PHE A 248 13.26 9.32 5.96
N ASN A 249 12.17 8.98 6.65
CA ASN A 249 10.99 9.82 6.77
C ASN A 249 10.88 10.55 8.11
N ALA A 250 11.58 10.08 9.16
CA ALA A 250 11.47 10.62 10.52
C ALA A 250 12.72 11.39 10.98
N GLN A 251 13.59 11.80 10.05
CA GLN A 251 14.71 12.68 10.39
C GLN A 251 14.21 14.09 10.73
N PRO A 252 14.81 14.75 11.75
CA PRO A 252 14.41 16.09 12.15
C PRO A 252 14.74 17.11 11.06
N ARG A 253 13.94 18.18 11.01
CA ARG A 253 14.15 19.31 10.10
C ARG A 253 14.27 20.59 10.93
N THR A 254 15.22 21.45 10.56
CA THR A 254 15.49 22.73 11.26
C THR A 254 14.67 23.90 10.73
N GLY A 255 13.80 23.66 9.74
CA GLY A 255 12.92 24.65 9.13
C GLY A 255 12.49 24.25 7.71
N PRO A 256 11.84 25.16 6.98
CA PRO A 256 11.42 24.92 5.60
C PRO A 256 12.56 24.49 4.69
N THR A 257 12.38 23.39 3.98
CA THR A 257 13.39 22.85 3.05
C THR A 257 12.74 22.01 1.95
N SER A 258 13.28 22.12 0.73
CA SER A 258 12.96 21.22 -0.38
C SER A 258 13.88 20.00 -0.44
N VAL A 259 14.85 19.89 0.47
CA VAL A 259 15.84 18.83 0.47
C VAL A 259 15.28 17.59 1.18
N ARG A 260 15.31 16.46 0.46
CA ARG A 260 15.02 15.15 1.06
C ARG A 260 16.18 14.70 1.96
N PRO A 261 15.89 14.13 3.14
CA PRO A 261 16.91 13.47 3.93
C PRO A 261 17.57 12.35 3.13
N VAL A 262 18.89 12.27 3.23
CA VAL A 262 19.65 11.16 2.66
C VAL A 262 19.75 10.09 3.73
N ALA A 263 19.26 8.89 3.43
CA ALA A 263 19.43 7.79 4.36
C ALA A 263 20.84 7.26 4.38
N GLN A 264 21.18 6.67 5.52
CA GLN A 264 22.46 6.02 5.70
C GLN A 264 22.56 4.78 4.83
N LYS A 265 23.75 4.56 4.29
CA LYS A 265 24.07 3.29 3.65
C LYS A 265 24.25 2.24 4.75
N LEU A 266 23.53 1.14 4.61
CA LEU A 266 23.77 -0.02 5.46
C LEU A 266 25.11 -0.69 5.11
N PRO A 267 25.83 -1.23 6.10
CA PRO A 267 27.11 -1.90 5.86
C PRO A 267 26.95 -3.29 5.22
N SER A 268 25.73 -3.86 5.24
CA SER A 268 25.40 -5.13 4.60
C SER A 268 23.99 -5.09 4.03
N TRP A 269 23.76 -5.88 2.98
CA TRP A 269 22.45 -6.13 2.39
C TRP A 269 21.79 -7.41 2.94
N ASP A 270 22.55 -8.25 3.64
CA ASP A 270 21.99 -9.30 4.47
C ASP A 270 21.50 -8.68 5.79
N GLY A 271 20.21 -8.33 5.82
CA GLY A 271 19.57 -7.73 6.98
C GLY A 271 19.53 -8.65 8.19
N TYR A 272 19.30 -9.94 7.97
CA TYR A 272 19.27 -10.95 9.02
C TYR A 272 20.61 -10.97 9.75
N GLN A 273 21.71 -11.13 9.02
CA GLN A 273 23.04 -11.16 9.63
C GLN A 273 23.42 -9.80 10.22
N LEU A 274 23.08 -8.70 9.54
CA LEU A 274 23.37 -7.34 9.99
C LEU A 274 22.73 -7.05 11.36
N PHE A 275 21.42 -7.23 11.49
CA PHE A 275 20.72 -6.90 12.73
C PHE A 275 21.12 -7.85 13.86
N LEU A 276 21.25 -9.15 13.56
CA LEU A 276 21.69 -10.15 14.55
C LEU A 276 23.10 -9.85 15.11
N GLN A 277 24.05 -9.48 14.25
CA GLN A 277 25.41 -9.12 14.68
C GLN A 277 25.49 -7.75 15.36
N THR A 278 24.60 -6.83 14.99
CA THR A 278 24.54 -5.51 15.62
C THR A 278 24.06 -5.62 17.07
N GLY A 279 23.10 -6.51 17.32
CA GLY A 279 22.63 -6.88 18.65
C GLY A 279 21.34 -6.15 19.03
N THR A 280 21.31 -5.58 20.24
CA THR A 280 20.09 -4.99 20.80
C THR A 280 19.63 -3.75 20.04
N ILE A 281 18.36 -3.37 20.22
CA ILE A 281 17.79 -2.16 19.62
C ILE A 281 18.58 -0.89 19.99
N SER A 282 19.11 -0.82 21.22
CA SER A 282 20.00 0.27 21.65
C SER A 282 21.32 0.29 20.86
N GLN A 283 21.92 -0.87 20.62
CA GLN A 283 23.15 -0.99 19.81
C GLN A 283 22.88 -0.65 18.34
N ILE A 284 21.71 -1.01 17.81
CA ILE A 284 21.26 -0.61 16.47
C ILE A 284 21.17 0.91 16.36
N ASN A 285 20.55 1.59 17.34
CA ASN A 285 20.50 3.04 17.33
C ASN A 285 21.91 3.65 17.39
N GLN A 286 22.75 3.19 18.33
CA GLN A 286 24.10 3.72 18.51
C GLN A 286 24.99 3.55 17.26
N ARG A 287 24.90 2.40 16.58
CA ARG A 287 25.82 2.03 15.50
C ARG A 287 25.29 2.33 14.09
N LEU A 288 23.97 2.35 13.89
CA LEU A 288 23.34 2.44 12.57
C LEU A 288 22.41 3.66 12.39
N LEU A 289 21.90 4.27 13.46
CA LEU A 289 21.10 5.50 13.36
C LEU A 289 21.87 6.72 13.87
N GLU A 290 22.81 6.50 14.80
CA GLU A 290 23.62 7.52 15.47
C GLU A 290 22.77 8.58 16.18
N GLY A 291 21.60 8.20 16.74
CA GLY A 291 20.69 9.12 17.44
C GLY A 291 20.03 10.18 16.54
N ARG A 292 20.04 9.99 15.21
CA ARG A 292 19.50 10.96 14.24
C ARG A 292 17.98 10.91 14.07
N VAL A 293 17.31 9.95 14.71
CA VAL A 293 15.88 9.70 14.52
C VAL A 293 15.19 9.81 15.88
N PRO A 294 14.77 11.01 16.33
CA PRO A 294 14.21 11.20 17.66
C PRO A 294 12.99 10.31 17.93
N PHE A 295 12.16 10.07 16.92
CA PHE A 295 10.97 9.22 17.11
C PHE A 295 11.33 7.75 17.38
N TRP A 296 12.50 7.27 16.94
CA TRP A 296 12.99 5.94 17.33
C TRP A 296 13.21 5.88 18.84
N ASP A 297 13.81 6.92 19.42
CA ASP A 297 14.03 7.01 20.87
C ASP A 297 12.71 7.11 21.64
N ASP A 298 11.75 7.88 21.13
CA ASP A 298 10.39 7.96 21.69
C ASP A 298 9.75 6.56 21.74
N MET A 299 9.79 5.81 20.64
CA MET A 299 9.22 4.45 20.60
C MET A 299 9.87 3.52 21.63
N MET A 300 11.19 3.59 21.78
CA MET A 300 11.92 2.72 22.72
C MET A 300 11.71 3.12 24.19
N ALA A 301 11.39 4.38 24.46
CA ALA A 301 10.96 4.82 25.78
C ALA A 301 9.54 4.33 26.14
N HIS A 302 8.75 3.93 25.14
CA HIS A 302 7.35 3.54 25.26
C HIS A 302 7.08 2.14 24.66
N PRO A 303 7.69 1.05 25.18
CA PRO A 303 7.51 -0.30 24.60
C PRO A 303 6.10 -0.88 24.83
N ASN A 304 5.36 -0.37 25.81
CA ASN A 304 4.02 -0.83 26.17
C ASN A 304 2.95 0.15 25.70
N ARG A 305 1.68 -0.28 25.63
CA ARG A 305 0.54 0.58 25.26
C ARG A 305 0.15 1.59 26.35
N ASP A 306 1.03 2.54 26.60
CA ASP A 306 0.85 3.61 27.59
C ASP A 306 0.19 4.86 26.98
N ASP A 307 0.24 5.97 27.73
CA ASP A 307 -0.39 7.22 27.34
C ASP A 307 0.25 7.88 26.11
N PHE A 308 1.49 7.55 25.76
CA PHE A 308 2.14 8.06 24.56
C PHE A 308 1.44 7.53 23.30
N TRP A 309 1.12 6.23 23.28
CA TRP A 309 0.41 5.58 22.18
C TRP A 309 -1.08 5.91 22.18
N LYS A 310 -1.73 5.84 23.35
CA LYS A 310 -3.17 6.15 23.48
C LYS A 310 -3.55 7.54 22.98
N LYS A 311 -2.67 8.53 23.11
CA LYS A 311 -2.92 9.89 22.60
C LYS A 311 -2.84 9.99 21.08
N ARG A 312 -2.15 9.06 20.42
CA ARG A 312 -1.93 9.03 18.96
C ARG A 312 -2.93 8.13 18.23
N ASP A 313 -3.64 7.28 18.97
CA ASP A 313 -4.75 6.49 18.48
C ASP A 313 -5.90 7.41 18.02
N ILE A 314 -6.13 7.47 16.72
CA ILE A 314 -7.18 8.34 16.14
C ILE A 314 -8.57 7.70 16.16
N LEU A 315 -8.65 6.38 16.33
CA LEU A 315 -9.89 5.61 16.17
C LEU A 315 -11.02 6.08 17.09
N PRO A 316 -10.79 6.41 18.39
CA PRO A 316 -11.85 6.88 19.28
C PRO A 316 -12.44 8.25 18.88
N HIS A 317 -11.71 8.99 18.05
CA HIS A 317 -12.00 10.37 17.67
C HIS A 317 -12.71 10.51 16.32
N LEU A 318 -12.91 9.41 15.58
CA LEU A 318 -13.60 9.40 14.28
C LEU A 318 -15.12 9.61 14.44
N ARG A 319 -15.51 10.75 15.00
CA ARG A 319 -16.89 11.21 15.25
C ARG A 319 -17.12 12.49 14.47
N ASN A 320 -18.39 12.86 14.31
CA ASN A 320 -18.80 14.04 13.54
C ASN A 320 -18.23 14.02 12.11
N VAL A 321 -18.11 12.83 11.54
CA VAL A 321 -17.74 12.66 10.14
C VAL A 321 -18.95 13.07 9.29
N ALA A 322 -18.75 14.07 8.43
CA ALA A 322 -19.76 14.59 7.52
C ALA A 322 -19.59 14.17 6.03
N PRO A 323 -18.37 14.02 5.47
CA PRO A 323 -18.23 13.61 4.07
C PRO A 323 -18.57 12.13 3.88
N ALA A 324 -18.88 11.74 2.65
CA ALA A 324 -18.86 10.33 2.27
C ALA A 324 -17.43 9.78 2.35
N VAL A 325 -17.28 8.52 2.75
CA VAL A 325 -15.99 7.87 2.95
C VAL A 325 -15.84 6.66 2.04
N MET A 326 -14.67 6.51 1.41
CA MET A 326 -14.27 5.29 0.72
C MET A 326 -12.92 4.82 1.26
N LEU A 327 -12.95 3.87 2.18
CA LEU A 327 -11.75 3.22 2.69
C LEU A 327 -11.25 2.19 1.70
N VAL A 328 -9.95 2.22 1.40
CA VAL A 328 -9.32 1.31 0.44
C VAL A 328 -8.15 0.62 1.11
N THR A 329 -8.00 -0.68 0.95
CA THR A 329 -6.82 -1.42 1.44
C THR A 329 -6.55 -2.66 0.60
N GLY A 330 -5.44 -3.33 0.88
CA GLY A 330 -5.04 -4.57 0.23
C GLY A 330 -4.99 -5.74 1.20
N TRP A 331 -5.34 -6.95 0.76
CA TRP A 331 -5.20 -8.15 1.60
C TRP A 331 -3.77 -8.44 2.04
N TYR A 332 -2.81 -8.02 1.23
CA TYR A 332 -1.38 -8.21 1.45
C TYR A 332 -0.71 -6.87 1.79
N ASP A 333 -1.46 -5.94 2.37
CA ASP A 333 -0.90 -4.72 2.95
C ASP A 333 -0.17 -5.07 4.24
N ALA A 334 1.15 -5.09 4.16
CA ALA A 334 2.02 -5.40 5.28
C ALA A 334 2.24 -4.24 6.26
N GLU A 335 1.82 -3.02 5.91
CA GLU A 335 2.13 -1.81 6.66
C GLU A 335 0.93 -1.36 7.49
N ASP A 336 -0.28 -1.30 6.91
CA ASP A 336 -1.42 -0.57 7.50
C ASP A 336 -2.76 -1.35 7.47
N LEU A 337 -2.72 -2.69 7.55
CA LEU A 337 -3.93 -3.54 7.46
C LEU A 337 -4.84 -3.36 8.68
N TYR A 338 -4.27 -3.27 9.89
CA TYR A 338 -5.04 -3.09 11.11
C TYR A 338 -5.77 -1.73 11.07
N GLY A 339 -5.04 -0.66 10.75
CA GLY A 339 -5.53 0.71 10.67
C GLY A 339 -6.65 0.87 9.65
N SER A 340 -6.54 0.17 8.52
CA SER A 340 -7.60 0.09 7.50
C SER A 340 -8.92 -0.43 8.06
N PHE A 341 -8.94 -1.68 8.55
CA PHE A 341 -10.18 -2.28 9.02
C PHE A 341 -10.72 -1.60 10.28
N LYS A 342 -9.85 -1.15 11.18
CA LYS A 342 -10.27 -0.45 12.40
C LYS A 342 -10.82 0.94 12.11
N THR A 343 -10.28 1.65 11.13
CA THR A 343 -10.82 2.94 10.69
C THR A 343 -12.24 2.76 10.14
N TYR A 344 -12.45 1.79 9.24
CA TYR A 344 -13.79 1.47 8.72
C TYR A 344 -14.76 1.11 9.86
N GLN A 345 -14.37 0.21 10.77
CA GLN A 345 -15.19 -0.20 11.92
C GLN A 345 -15.51 0.95 12.87
N ALA A 346 -14.55 1.86 13.10
CA ALA A 346 -14.76 3.03 13.95
C ALA A 346 -15.75 4.00 13.30
N ILE A 347 -15.65 4.27 11.99
CA ILE A 347 -16.59 5.14 11.28
C ILE A 347 -18.00 4.58 11.34
N GLU A 348 -18.18 3.30 11.00
CA GLU A 348 -19.46 2.57 11.10
C GLU A 348 -20.08 2.72 12.48
N LYS A 349 -19.29 2.47 13.53
CA LYS A 349 -19.76 2.48 14.91
C LYS A 349 -20.10 3.90 15.41
N LEU A 350 -19.32 4.89 15.02
CA LEU A 350 -19.34 6.23 15.62
C LEU A 350 -20.18 7.24 14.83
N ASN A 351 -20.56 6.94 13.58
CA ASN A 351 -21.31 7.83 12.69
C ASN A 351 -22.46 7.05 12.02
N PRO A 352 -23.49 6.62 12.77
CA PRO A 352 -24.56 5.81 12.21
C PRO A 352 -25.27 6.51 11.04
N GLY A 353 -25.41 5.82 9.91
CA GLY A 353 -26.05 6.32 8.70
C GLY A 353 -25.14 7.12 7.76
N ILE A 354 -23.84 7.20 8.04
CA ILE A 354 -22.83 7.73 7.12
C ILE A 354 -22.73 6.85 5.86
N ASP A 355 -22.36 7.43 4.72
CA ASP A 355 -21.97 6.66 3.55
C ASP A 355 -20.48 6.29 3.67
N ASN A 356 -20.19 5.03 3.96
CA ASN A 356 -18.85 4.52 4.24
C ASN A 356 -18.62 3.22 3.47
N VAL A 357 -17.92 3.34 2.35
CA VAL A 357 -17.60 2.23 1.45
C VAL A 357 -16.24 1.65 1.82
N LEU A 358 -16.15 0.32 1.80
CA LEU A 358 -14.91 -0.45 1.95
C LEU A 358 -14.53 -1.10 0.62
N VAL A 359 -13.28 -0.92 0.20
CA VAL A 359 -12.72 -1.59 -0.97
C VAL A 359 -11.47 -2.36 -0.57
N VAL A 360 -11.45 -3.66 -0.81
CA VAL A 360 -10.30 -4.51 -0.49
C VAL A 360 -9.89 -5.32 -1.71
N GLY A 361 -8.73 -5.02 -2.27
CA GLY A 361 -8.16 -5.79 -3.38
C GLY A 361 -7.02 -6.69 -2.94
N PRO A 362 -6.48 -7.53 -3.84
CA PRO A 362 -5.39 -8.43 -3.53
C PRO A 362 -4.04 -7.72 -3.66
N TRP A 363 -3.91 -6.56 -3.05
CA TRP A 363 -2.78 -5.65 -3.25
C TRP A 363 -1.84 -5.65 -2.06
N HIS A 364 -0.59 -5.29 -2.33
CA HIS A 364 0.31 -4.77 -1.32
C HIS A 364 -0.02 -3.31 -0.97
N HIS A 365 0.69 -2.78 0.03
CA HIS A 365 0.55 -1.40 0.48
C HIS A 365 0.63 -0.38 -0.68
N GLY A 366 -0.46 0.34 -0.94
CA GLY A 366 -0.58 1.33 -2.01
C GLY A 366 -0.63 0.77 -3.45
N GLY A 367 -0.64 -0.55 -3.61
CA GLY A 367 -0.52 -1.24 -4.90
C GLY A 367 -1.68 -1.00 -5.87
N TRP A 368 -2.82 -0.48 -5.40
CA TRP A 368 -3.97 -0.12 -6.23
C TRP A 368 -3.77 1.16 -7.05
N SER A 369 -2.86 2.05 -6.62
CA SER A 369 -2.71 3.39 -7.21
C SER A 369 -2.10 3.38 -8.62
N LYS A 370 -1.42 2.30 -9.02
CA LYS A 370 -0.70 2.20 -10.30
C LYS A 370 -0.74 0.78 -10.87
N GLY A 371 -0.44 0.67 -12.16
CA GLY A 371 -0.37 -0.62 -12.85
C GLY A 371 -1.72 -1.34 -12.89
N ASP A 372 -1.68 -2.61 -13.32
CA ASP A 372 -2.91 -3.40 -13.54
C ASP A 372 -3.37 -4.15 -12.28
N GLY A 373 -2.47 -4.44 -11.33
CA GLY A 373 -2.80 -5.25 -10.14
C GLY A 373 -3.16 -6.71 -10.46
N GLN A 374 -2.61 -7.27 -11.53
CA GLN A 374 -2.91 -8.64 -11.98
C GLN A 374 -2.18 -9.73 -11.20
N GLU A 375 -1.12 -9.37 -10.47
CA GLU A 375 -0.26 -10.29 -9.75
C GLU A 375 0.41 -9.59 -8.58
N LEU A 376 0.82 -10.38 -7.58
CA LEU A 376 1.70 -9.97 -6.50
C LEU A 376 2.74 -11.07 -6.29
N GLY A 377 4.01 -10.72 -6.49
CA GLY A 377 5.10 -11.69 -6.53
C GLY A 377 4.81 -12.80 -7.52
N LYS A 378 4.56 -14.00 -6.99
CA LYS A 378 4.31 -15.22 -7.75
C LYS A 378 2.82 -15.56 -7.89
N VAL A 379 1.93 -14.84 -7.21
CA VAL A 379 0.49 -15.10 -7.21
C VAL A 379 -0.17 -14.30 -8.32
N SER A 380 -0.95 -14.95 -9.18
CA SER A 380 -1.75 -14.29 -10.22
C SER A 380 -3.22 -14.22 -9.80
N PHE A 381 -3.83 -13.06 -9.99
CA PHE A 381 -5.23 -12.78 -9.66
C PHE A 381 -6.17 -12.85 -10.88
N GLY A 382 -5.65 -13.24 -12.05
CA GLY A 382 -6.44 -13.49 -13.25
C GLY A 382 -7.20 -12.28 -13.85
N SER A 383 -7.09 -11.09 -13.27
CA SER A 383 -7.83 -9.89 -13.69
C SER A 383 -7.09 -8.60 -13.32
N LYS A 384 -7.35 -7.49 -14.04
CA LYS A 384 -6.74 -6.17 -13.78
C LYS A 384 -7.39 -5.48 -12.58
N THR A 385 -7.17 -6.02 -11.38
CA THR A 385 -7.89 -5.59 -10.17
C THR A 385 -7.69 -4.11 -9.84
N ALA A 386 -6.47 -3.58 -9.95
CA ALA A 386 -6.17 -2.18 -9.64
C ALA A 386 -6.74 -1.23 -10.71
N ALA A 387 -6.66 -1.62 -11.99
CA ALA A 387 -7.25 -0.82 -13.07
C ALA A 387 -8.78 -0.76 -12.95
N PHE A 388 -9.44 -1.89 -12.66
CA PHE A 388 -10.86 -1.95 -12.38
C PHE A 388 -11.25 -1.04 -11.21
N TYR A 389 -10.53 -1.11 -10.09
CA TYR A 389 -10.77 -0.24 -8.94
C TYR A 389 -10.72 1.25 -9.32
N ARG A 390 -9.65 1.70 -10.01
CA ARG A 390 -9.50 3.12 -10.35
C ARG A 390 -10.58 3.61 -11.32
N ALA A 391 -10.89 2.81 -12.33
CA ALA A 391 -11.87 3.17 -13.35
C ALA A 391 -13.31 3.12 -12.85
N GLU A 392 -13.69 2.03 -12.16
CA GLU A 392 -15.09 1.73 -11.88
C GLU A 392 -15.53 2.12 -10.46
N ILE A 393 -14.59 2.17 -9.51
CA ILE A 393 -14.91 2.43 -8.09
C ILE A 393 -14.41 3.81 -7.66
N GLU A 394 -13.11 4.09 -7.75
CA GLU A 394 -12.52 5.35 -7.27
C GLU A 394 -13.06 6.54 -8.05
N THR A 395 -13.12 6.43 -9.38
CA THR A 395 -13.66 7.49 -10.24
C THR A 395 -15.14 7.72 -9.94
N SER A 396 -15.96 6.66 -9.93
CA SER A 396 -17.39 6.74 -9.63
C SER A 396 -17.68 7.37 -8.27
N PHE A 397 -16.91 6.98 -7.24
CA PHE A 397 -17.03 7.56 -5.89
C PHE A 397 -16.82 9.07 -5.92
N PHE A 398 -15.66 9.53 -6.41
CA PHE A 398 -15.38 10.97 -6.40
C PHE A 398 -16.34 11.75 -7.30
N GLU A 399 -16.70 11.25 -8.48
CA GLU A 399 -17.58 11.97 -9.39
C GLU A 399 -19.01 12.12 -8.87
N ASN A 400 -19.56 11.11 -8.20
CA ASN A 400 -20.88 11.18 -7.57
C ASN A 400 -20.95 12.30 -6.52
N TYR A 401 -19.91 12.44 -5.69
CA TYR A 401 -19.90 13.42 -4.61
C TYR A 401 -19.38 14.80 -5.04
N LEU A 402 -18.60 14.89 -6.11
CA LEU A 402 -17.87 16.12 -6.48
C LEU A 402 -18.29 16.74 -7.81
N LYS A 403 -18.98 16.03 -8.72
CA LYS A 403 -19.28 16.51 -10.09
C LYS A 403 -20.73 16.46 -10.54
N ASP A 404 -21.68 16.14 -9.65
CA ASP A 404 -23.09 15.92 -10.04
C ASP A 404 -23.24 14.82 -11.12
N ALA A 405 -22.31 13.86 -11.13
CA ALA A 405 -22.40 12.71 -12.00
C ALA A 405 -23.46 11.73 -11.48
N ASP A 406 -24.03 10.95 -12.39
CA ASP A 406 -25.04 9.93 -12.10
C ASP A 406 -24.42 8.53 -12.27
N HIS A 407 -23.40 8.23 -11.47
CA HIS A 407 -22.84 6.88 -11.40
C HIS A 407 -23.65 6.00 -10.45
N PRO A 408 -23.75 4.69 -10.70
CA PRO A 408 -24.39 3.77 -9.77
C PRO A 408 -23.84 3.92 -8.35
N ARG A 409 -24.72 3.80 -7.35
CA ARG A 409 -24.29 3.77 -5.96
C ARG A 409 -23.41 2.54 -5.73
N LEU A 410 -22.26 2.75 -5.12
CA LEU A 410 -21.35 1.66 -4.74
C LEU A 410 -21.99 0.82 -3.62
N ALA A 411 -21.69 -0.48 -3.64
CA ALA A 411 -22.00 -1.35 -2.51
C ALA A 411 -21.17 -0.93 -1.29
N GLU A 412 -21.66 -1.24 -0.08
CA GLU A 412 -20.95 -0.89 1.15
C GLU A 412 -19.57 -1.54 1.21
N ALA A 413 -19.43 -2.80 0.78
CA ALA A 413 -18.13 -3.43 0.68
C ALA A 413 -17.93 -4.10 -0.68
N THR A 414 -16.81 -3.80 -1.34
CA THR A 414 -16.36 -4.44 -2.58
C THR A 414 -14.99 -5.09 -2.32
N VAL A 415 -14.96 -6.41 -2.30
CA VAL A 415 -13.84 -7.18 -1.75
C VAL A 415 -13.42 -8.26 -2.74
N PHE A 416 -12.12 -8.41 -2.99
CA PHE A 416 -11.59 -9.40 -3.91
C PHE A 416 -11.36 -10.74 -3.22
N GLU A 417 -11.99 -11.81 -3.68
CA GLU A 417 -11.80 -13.16 -3.16
C GLU A 417 -10.58 -13.81 -3.84
N THR A 418 -9.50 -14.04 -3.10
CA THR A 418 -8.19 -14.48 -3.62
C THR A 418 -8.13 -15.96 -4.03
N GLY A 419 -9.07 -16.79 -3.57
CA GLY A 419 -9.19 -18.19 -3.99
C GLY A 419 -9.82 -18.33 -5.38
N SER A 420 -11.01 -17.74 -5.59
CA SER A 420 -11.69 -17.77 -6.91
C SER A 420 -11.22 -16.68 -7.87
N ASN A 421 -10.43 -15.72 -7.39
CA ASN A 421 -9.93 -14.57 -8.14
C ASN A 421 -11.05 -13.68 -8.72
N GLN A 422 -12.00 -13.30 -7.87
CA GLN A 422 -13.17 -12.53 -8.27
C GLN A 422 -13.51 -11.41 -7.29
N TRP A 423 -14.01 -10.29 -7.80
CA TRP A 423 -14.66 -9.28 -6.96
C TRP A 423 -16.00 -9.80 -6.41
N ARG A 424 -16.26 -9.49 -5.14
CA ARG A 424 -17.52 -9.74 -4.43
C ARG A 424 -18.03 -8.41 -3.89
N VAL A 425 -19.35 -8.28 -3.85
CA VAL A 425 -20.02 -7.11 -3.28
C VAL A 425 -20.87 -7.55 -2.09
N PHE A 426 -20.84 -6.77 -1.02
CA PHE A 426 -21.58 -7.03 0.20
C PHE A 426 -22.27 -5.75 0.66
N ASP A 427 -23.39 -5.91 1.37
CA ASP A 427 -24.13 -4.82 1.99
C ASP A 427 -23.56 -4.42 3.36
N ARG A 428 -22.50 -5.10 3.81
CA ARG A 428 -21.66 -4.77 4.98
C ARG A 428 -20.43 -5.65 5.04
N TRP A 429 -19.44 -5.23 5.84
CA TRP A 429 -18.29 -6.06 6.18
C TRP A 429 -18.10 -6.21 7.71
N PRO A 430 -17.84 -7.42 8.23
CA PRO A 430 -17.85 -8.72 7.55
C PRO A 430 -19.24 -9.11 6.99
N PRO A 431 -19.30 -10.05 6.02
CA PRO A 431 -20.56 -10.49 5.40
C PRO A 431 -21.55 -11.03 6.43
N ARG A 432 -22.86 -10.88 6.21
CA ARG A 432 -23.90 -11.32 7.17
C ARG A 432 -24.00 -12.82 7.29
N GLU A 433 -23.73 -13.49 6.19
CA GLU A 433 -23.75 -14.94 6.02
C GLU A 433 -22.50 -15.62 6.59
N ALA A 434 -21.46 -14.86 6.96
CA ALA A 434 -20.26 -15.41 7.55
C ALA A 434 -20.57 -16.08 8.91
N GLN A 435 -20.13 -17.33 9.06
CA GLN A 435 -20.29 -18.09 10.31
C GLN A 435 -18.93 -18.32 10.94
N PRO A 436 -18.75 -18.01 12.24
CA PRO A 436 -17.53 -18.34 12.96
C PRO A 436 -17.25 -19.85 12.88
N LYS A 437 -16.02 -20.19 12.49
CA LYS A 437 -15.52 -21.57 12.41
C LYS A 437 -14.25 -21.67 13.24
N LYS A 438 -14.07 -22.80 13.92
CA LYS A 438 -12.88 -23.10 14.71
C LYS A 438 -12.12 -24.24 14.04
N LEU A 439 -10.81 -24.07 13.93
CA LEU A 439 -9.88 -25.12 13.57
C LEU A 439 -8.98 -25.37 14.77
N TYR A 440 -8.91 -26.64 15.19
CA TYR A 440 -8.12 -27.10 16.32
C TYR A 440 -6.87 -27.80 15.80
N ALA A 441 -5.72 -27.46 16.37
CA ALA A 441 -4.51 -28.27 16.24
C ALA A 441 -4.75 -29.62 16.93
N ALA A 442 -4.38 -30.71 16.25
CA ALA A 442 -4.54 -32.08 16.72
C ALA A 442 -3.28 -32.90 16.42
N SER A 443 -3.20 -34.09 17.02
CA SER A 443 -2.09 -35.03 16.85
C SER A 443 -1.75 -35.28 15.37
N ASN A 444 -0.49 -35.58 15.10
CA ASN A 444 0.05 -35.76 13.75
C ASN A 444 -0.02 -34.47 12.90
N GLN A 445 0.07 -33.28 13.51
CA GLN A 445 0.16 -32.00 12.80
C GLN A 445 -1.07 -31.73 11.90
N LEU A 446 -2.26 -32.10 12.39
CA LEU A 446 -3.51 -31.90 11.66
C LEU A 446 -4.29 -30.68 12.19
N LEU A 447 -5.03 -30.03 11.29
CA LEU A 447 -6.09 -29.08 11.64
C LEU A 447 -7.47 -29.76 11.48
N THR A 448 -8.31 -29.67 12.52
CA THR A 448 -9.62 -30.34 12.57
C THR A 448 -10.72 -29.39 13.03
N GLU A 449 -11.98 -29.62 12.62
CA GLU A 449 -13.13 -28.79 13.05
C GLU A 449 -13.67 -29.16 14.43
N THR A 450 -13.30 -30.34 14.94
CA THR A 450 -13.67 -30.82 16.27
C THR A 450 -12.43 -30.87 17.14
N PRO A 451 -12.48 -30.43 18.41
CA PRO A 451 -11.35 -30.59 19.31
C PRO A 451 -10.99 -32.07 19.42
N ALA A 452 -9.69 -32.35 19.60
CA ALA A 452 -9.26 -33.70 19.94
C ALA A 452 -10.02 -34.16 21.19
N VAL A 453 -10.60 -35.37 21.14
CA VAL A 453 -11.18 -35.99 22.33
C VAL A 453 -10.04 -36.18 23.31
N GLU A 454 -10.17 -35.70 24.56
CA GLU A 454 -9.22 -36.01 25.62
C GLU A 454 -8.97 -37.53 25.61
N SER A 455 -7.80 -37.94 25.11
CA SER A 455 -7.38 -39.33 25.18
C SER A 455 -7.14 -39.62 26.64
N THR A 456 -8.17 -40.12 27.32
CA THR A 456 -7.97 -40.95 28.50
C THR A 456 -7.42 -42.28 28.01
N ASP A 457 -6.17 -42.26 27.56
CA ASP A 457 -5.41 -43.49 27.43
C ASP A 457 -5.39 -44.14 28.81
N SER A 458 -5.70 -45.43 28.84
CA SER A 458 -5.87 -46.25 30.04
C SER A 458 -4.64 -46.33 30.96
N ASP A 459 -3.56 -45.68 30.57
CA ASP A 459 -2.26 -45.65 31.26
C ASP A 459 -1.92 -44.27 31.85
N GLY A 460 -2.79 -43.26 31.74
CA GLY A 460 -2.64 -41.98 32.43
C GLY A 460 -1.47 -41.11 31.96
N SER A 461 -1.02 -41.25 30.72
CA SER A 461 0.01 -40.40 30.12
C SER A 461 -0.60 -39.13 29.51
N ASP A 462 -0.31 -38.02 30.19
CA ASP A 462 -0.23 -36.60 29.84
C ASP A 462 -0.85 -36.02 28.55
N MET A 463 -1.34 -34.78 28.68
CA MET A 463 -1.87 -33.92 27.62
C MET A 463 -1.02 -33.95 26.33
N ASP A 464 -1.66 -34.06 25.17
CA ASP A 464 -1.00 -33.98 23.86
C ASP A 464 -0.49 -32.53 23.64
N PHE A 465 0.82 -32.35 23.53
CA PHE A 465 1.45 -31.08 23.22
C PHE A 465 2.57 -31.27 22.19
N ASP A 466 2.75 -30.26 21.33
CA ASP A 466 3.92 -30.16 20.46
C ASP A 466 4.92 -29.18 21.07
N GLU A 467 6.21 -29.51 20.98
CA GLU A 467 7.31 -28.68 21.50
C GLU A 467 8.34 -28.34 20.42
N TYR A 468 8.99 -27.20 20.57
CA TYR A 468 10.11 -26.77 19.74
C TYR A 468 11.05 -25.83 20.51
N ILE A 469 12.30 -25.74 20.05
CA ILE A 469 13.30 -24.85 20.65
C ILE A 469 13.38 -23.56 19.83
N SER A 470 12.93 -22.45 20.41
CA SER A 470 13.18 -21.11 19.88
C SER A 470 14.54 -20.59 20.38
N ASP A 471 15.53 -20.49 19.48
CA ASP A 471 16.87 -19.97 19.78
C ASP A 471 17.01 -18.52 19.25
N PRO A 472 17.09 -17.49 20.13
CA PRO A 472 17.28 -16.10 19.70
C PRO A 472 18.56 -15.83 18.89
N ALA A 473 19.54 -16.75 18.90
CA ALA A 473 20.72 -16.67 18.03
C ALA A 473 20.45 -17.21 16.61
N LYS A 474 19.30 -17.84 16.39
CA LYS A 474 18.86 -18.42 15.11
C LYS A 474 17.36 -18.16 14.83
N PRO A 475 16.87 -16.90 14.90
CA PRO A 475 15.46 -16.61 14.69
C PRO A 475 14.97 -17.13 13.34
N VAL A 476 13.68 -17.47 13.26
CA VAL A 476 13.04 -17.83 11.99
C VAL A 476 13.05 -16.60 11.07
N PRO A 477 13.64 -16.67 9.86
CA PRO A 477 13.56 -15.57 8.90
C PRO A 477 12.11 -15.32 8.50
N TYR A 478 11.70 -14.05 8.40
CA TYR A 478 10.33 -13.72 7.98
C TYR A 478 10.12 -13.89 6.45
N THR A 479 11.21 -13.88 5.68
CA THR A 479 11.29 -14.02 4.22
C THR A 479 12.44 -14.95 3.83
N ALA A 480 12.34 -15.60 2.67
CA ALA A 480 13.46 -16.33 2.05
C ALA A 480 14.46 -15.40 1.35
N GLU A 481 14.10 -14.13 1.11
CA GLU A 481 14.94 -13.16 0.44
C GLU A 481 16.05 -12.64 1.37
N ILE A 482 17.25 -12.45 0.81
CA ILE A 482 18.36 -11.79 1.51
C ILE A 482 18.19 -10.28 1.34
N THR A 483 17.64 -9.63 2.37
CA THR A 483 17.26 -8.21 2.34
C THR A 483 17.32 -7.58 3.74
N PRO A 484 17.58 -6.28 3.87
CA PRO A 484 17.47 -5.54 5.14
C PRO A 484 16.19 -4.72 5.24
N ARG A 485 15.22 -4.98 4.38
CA ARG A 485 13.93 -4.27 4.33
C ARG A 485 12.82 -5.29 4.38
N MET A 486 11.65 -4.90 4.89
CA MET A 486 10.41 -5.63 4.63
C MET A 486 10.10 -5.57 3.12
N THR A 487 10.09 -6.73 2.45
CA THR A 487 9.79 -6.82 1.02
C THR A 487 8.30 -6.61 0.77
N ILE A 488 7.93 -6.27 -0.46
CA ILE A 488 6.50 -6.12 -0.81
C ILE A 488 5.83 -7.50 -0.84
N GLU A 489 6.59 -8.53 -1.20
CA GLU A 489 6.10 -9.85 -1.51
C GLU A 489 6.08 -10.83 -0.32
N TYR A 490 6.63 -10.48 0.86
CA TYR A 490 6.80 -11.48 1.93
C TYR A 490 5.50 -12.12 2.41
N MET A 491 4.38 -11.39 2.33
CA MET A 491 3.05 -11.91 2.70
C MET A 491 2.47 -12.90 1.68
N VAL A 492 3.06 -13.00 0.48
CA VAL A 492 2.67 -13.98 -0.54
C VAL A 492 3.81 -14.94 -0.88
N GLU A 493 4.90 -14.94 -0.10
CA GLU A 493 6.03 -15.81 -0.32
C GLU A 493 5.72 -17.27 0.00
N ASP A 494 6.37 -18.17 -0.74
CA ASP A 494 6.34 -19.61 -0.48
C ASP A 494 6.86 -19.96 0.92
N GLN A 495 5.99 -20.34 1.84
CA GLN A 495 6.34 -20.59 3.24
C GLN A 495 7.13 -21.89 3.48
N ARG A 496 7.42 -22.69 2.44
CA ARG A 496 8.19 -23.95 2.56
C ARG A 496 9.59 -23.78 3.15
N PHE A 497 10.21 -22.60 3.05
CA PHE A 497 11.50 -22.35 3.68
C PHE A 497 11.40 -22.35 5.22
N ALA A 498 10.29 -21.84 5.77
CA ALA A 498 10.02 -21.80 7.20
C ALA A 498 9.54 -23.17 7.69
N ALA A 499 8.58 -23.79 6.99
CA ALA A 499 7.98 -25.07 7.37
C ALA A 499 8.96 -26.25 7.50
N ARG A 500 10.16 -26.15 6.92
CA ARG A 500 11.22 -27.18 7.01
C ARG A 500 12.11 -27.04 8.25
N ARG A 501 11.92 -25.99 9.05
CA ARG A 501 12.74 -25.73 10.23
C ARG A 501 12.21 -26.51 11.44
N PRO A 502 13.10 -26.93 12.37
CA PRO A 502 12.68 -27.64 13.58
C PRO A 502 11.98 -26.75 14.61
N ASP A 503 12.02 -25.42 14.45
CA ASP A 503 11.40 -24.42 15.32
C ASP A 503 10.16 -23.76 14.69
N VAL A 504 9.54 -24.43 13.72
CA VAL A 504 8.29 -24.02 13.07
C VAL A 504 7.32 -25.20 13.07
N LEU A 505 6.34 -25.17 13.96
CA LEU A 505 5.24 -26.13 13.95
C LEU A 505 4.32 -25.84 12.77
N THR A 506 3.99 -26.88 12.00
CA THR A 506 3.10 -26.79 10.84
C THR A 506 1.90 -27.68 11.08
N TYR A 507 0.69 -27.17 10.87
CA TYR A 507 -0.54 -27.97 10.96
C TYR A 507 -1.35 -27.79 9.69
N GLN A 508 -1.92 -28.87 9.16
CA GLN A 508 -2.63 -28.83 7.89
C GLN A 508 -3.95 -29.60 7.97
N THR A 509 -4.99 -29.11 7.29
CA THR A 509 -6.21 -29.91 7.08
C THR A 509 -5.91 -31.08 6.13
N PRO A 510 -6.75 -32.13 6.11
CA PRO A 510 -6.83 -33.01 4.96
C PRO A 510 -7.10 -32.20 3.67
N ILE A 511 -6.80 -32.80 2.51
CA ILE A 511 -7.15 -32.20 1.21
C ILE A 511 -8.64 -31.84 1.22
N LEU A 512 -8.95 -30.59 0.91
CA LEU A 512 -10.32 -30.10 0.89
C LEU A 512 -11.09 -30.80 -0.24
N GLU A 513 -12.20 -31.44 0.09
CA GLU A 513 -13.09 -32.08 -0.90
C GLU A 513 -14.07 -31.09 -1.54
N LYS A 514 -14.18 -29.88 -0.98
CA LYS A 514 -15.08 -28.80 -1.39
C LYS A 514 -14.41 -27.46 -1.14
N ASP A 515 -14.78 -26.48 -1.96
CA ASP A 515 -14.32 -25.10 -1.80
C ASP A 515 -14.81 -24.53 -0.45
N ILE A 516 -13.92 -23.81 0.24
CA ILE A 516 -14.21 -23.09 1.47
C ILE A 516 -13.84 -21.62 1.25
N VAL A 517 -14.76 -20.72 1.59
CA VAL A 517 -14.50 -19.28 1.59
C VAL A 517 -14.32 -18.83 3.03
N VAL A 518 -13.15 -18.24 3.33
CA VAL A 518 -12.87 -17.58 4.60
C VAL A 518 -12.99 -16.07 4.39
N ALA A 519 -13.97 -15.44 5.02
CA ALA A 519 -14.24 -14.02 4.88
C ALA A 519 -14.56 -13.39 6.23
N GLY A 520 -13.66 -12.55 6.75
CA GLY A 520 -13.82 -11.87 8.02
C GLY A 520 -12.54 -11.88 8.88
N PRO A 521 -12.63 -11.47 10.15
CA PRO A 521 -11.51 -11.51 11.06
C PRO A 521 -11.05 -12.95 11.33
N VAL A 522 -9.74 -13.11 11.56
CA VAL A 522 -9.12 -14.35 12.00
C VAL A 522 -8.57 -14.12 13.40
N ASP A 523 -9.02 -14.92 14.36
CA ASP A 523 -8.57 -14.89 15.74
C ASP A 523 -7.77 -16.15 16.06
N VAL A 524 -6.84 -16.04 17.01
CA VAL A 524 -5.98 -17.15 17.45
C VAL A 524 -6.12 -17.32 18.96
N ASP A 525 -6.34 -18.57 19.39
CA ASP A 525 -6.42 -18.98 20.80
C ASP A 525 -5.35 -20.05 21.07
N LEU A 526 -4.34 -19.72 21.88
CA LEU A 526 -3.15 -20.56 22.11
C LEU A 526 -3.02 -20.95 23.58
N TRP A 527 -2.71 -22.22 23.82
CA TRP A 527 -2.37 -22.78 25.13
C TRP A 527 -0.88 -23.08 25.16
N ILE A 528 -0.14 -22.27 25.91
CA ILE A 528 1.31 -22.19 25.80
C ILE A 528 1.97 -22.37 27.16
N THR A 529 3.09 -23.09 27.17
CA THR A 529 4.09 -23.04 28.24
C THR A 529 5.44 -22.73 27.61
N THR A 530 6.26 -21.91 28.28
CA THR A 530 7.64 -21.62 27.87
C THR A 530 8.59 -21.87 29.03
N THR A 531 9.81 -22.32 28.74
CA THR A 531 10.89 -22.41 29.74
C THR A 531 11.49 -21.05 30.08
N GLY A 532 11.19 -20.02 29.27
CA GLY A 532 11.60 -18.64 29.51
C GLY A 532 10.61 -17.87 30.38
N THR A 533 10.78 -16.55 30.42
CA THR A 533 9.85 -15.62 31.10
C THR A 533 9.06 -14.73 30.13
N ASP A 534 9.40 -14.78 28.84
CA ASP A 534 8.78 -14.03 27.75
C ASP A 534 9.04 -14.74 26.41
N ALA A 535 8.14 -14.59 25.43
CA ALA A 535 8.26 -15.17 24.09
C ALA A 535 7.26 -14.55 23.11
N ASP A 536 7.66 -14.46 21.84
CA ASP A 536 6.78 -14.11 20.73
C ASP A 536 6.21 -15.38 20.06
N PHE A 537 4.92 -15.36 19.75
CA PHE A 537 4.22 -16.42 19.02
C PHE A 537 3.67 -15.88 17.72
N VAL A 538 4.18 -16.40 16.61
CA VAL A 538 3.77 -16.00 15.25
C VAL A 538 2.92 -17.10 14.65
N VAL A 539 1.69 -16.74 14.25
CA VAL A 539 0.76 -17.65 13.57
C VAL A 539 0.54 -17.17 12.14
N LYS A 540 0.58 -18.11 11.20
CA LYS A 540 0.37 -17.86 9.77
C LYS A 540 -0.76 -18.77 9.29
N LEU A 541 -1.77 -18.20 8.66
CA LEU A 541 -2.75 -18.94 7.88
C LEU A 541 -2.26 -19.00 6.43
N ILE A 542 -2.16 -20.21 5.87
CA ILE A 542 -1.51 -20.46 4.58
C ILE A 542 -2.47 -21.25 3.70
N ASP A 543 -2.63 -20.83 2.44
CA ASP A 543 -3.25 -21.65 1.40
C ASP A 543 -2.18 -22.53 0.74
N VAL A 544 -2.39 -23.85 0.75
CA VAL A 544 -1.47 -24.83 0.15
C VAL A 544 -2.05 -25.26 -1.17
N LEU A 545 -1.53 -24.71 -2.26
CA LEU A 545 -1.97 -25.07 -3.60
C LEU A 545 -1.70 -26.55 -3.90
N PRO A 546 -2.55 -27.20 -4.72
CA PRO A 546 -2.34 -28.60 -5.10
C PRO A 546 -0.98 -28.85 -5.75
N ASP A 547 -0.51 -30.07 -5.60
CA ASP A 547 0.62 -30.57 -6.38
C ASP A 547 0.22 -30.70 -7.85
N GLY A 548 0.92 -29.96 -8.71
CA GLY A 548 0.66 -29.89 -10.15
C GLY A 548 1.83 -30.40 -10.98
N THR A 549 1.56 -30.92 -12.17
CA THR A 549 2.59 -31.23 -13.17
C THR A 549 2.78 -30.11 -14.19
N ASP A 550 1.93 -29.09 -14.17
CA ASP A 550 2.04 -27.93 -15.05
C ASP A 550 2.97 -26.90 -14.41
N ALA A 551 4.11 -26.62 -15.05
CA ALA A 551 5.06 -25.62 -14.57
C ALA A 551 4.47 -24.19 -14.53
N ALA A 552 3.34 -23.95 -15.20
CA ALA A 552 2.61 -22.69 -15.13
C ALA A 552 1.75 -22.55 -13.85
N THR A 553 1.32 -23.67 -13.25
CA THR A 553 0.64 -23.69 -11.94
C THR A 553 1.69 -23.99 -10.89
N GLN A 554 2.04 -23.04 -10.02
CA GLN A 554 3.14 -23.24 -9.07
C GLN A 554 2.83 -24.40 -8.11
N PRO A 555 3.42 -25.59 -8.32
CA PRO A 555 2.95 -26.79 -7.66
C PRO A 555 3.36 -26.77 -6.19
N ASN A 556 2.41 -27.06 -5.31
CA ASN A 556 2.59 -26.97 -3.85
C ASN A 556 3.07 -25.59 -3.37
N TYR A 557 2.69 -24.50 -4.04
CA TYR A 557 3.00 -23.15 -3.54
C TYR A 557 2.19 -22.87 -2.28
N GLN A 558 2.84 -22.36 -1.24
CA GLN A 558 2.28 -22.11 0.08
C GLN A 558 2.31 -20.61 0.36
N TYR A 559 1.18 -19.91 0.33
CA TYR A 559 1.18 -18.45 0.46
C TYR A 559 0.06 -17.90 1.34
#